data_AF-A0A957V138-F1
#
_entry.id   AF-A0A957V138-F1
#
_cell.length_a   1.000
_cell.length_b   1.000
_cell.length_c   1.000
_cell.angle_alpha   90.00
_cell.angle_beta   90.00
_cell.angle_gamma   90.00
#
_symmetry.space_group_name_H-M   'P 1'
#
loop_
_entity.id
_entity.type
_entity.pdbx_description
1 polymer ?
#
loop_
_entity_poly.entity_id
_entity_poly.type
_entity_poly.pdbx_seq_one_letter_code
_entity_poly.pdbx_strand_id
1 'polypeptide(L)'
;MSPEYANFDLLVDRSESGYKARVTESPAGQATAAVTISAAVAEIQAAVAQGWAATDLEQATVKEWGTALYAALFPGEVETCLRRSLDAAERAGRGLRIRLRLADVPELATLPWEFVYAPALSRFLALSRQSPLVRYMELGEAQPSLLVDPPLAVLCVLSDPTDLSPRLEVENEWRSIQDALAPLVAAGRVTLERLPAPTLTALQAHLRRKNVHVLHFIG
;
A
#
# COMPACT_ATOMS: atom_id res chain seq x y z
N MET A 1 8.34 4.51 22.19
CA MET A 1 8.07 3.07 22.01
C MET A 1 7.17 2.92 20.81
N SER A 2 7.52 2.06 19.85
CA SER A 2 6.66 1.77 18.70
C SER A 2 5.38 1.07 19.19
N PRO A 3 4.19 1.39 18.67
CA PRO A 3 2.96 0.72 19.08
C PRO A 3 3.05 -0.78 18.80
N GLU A 4 2.64 -1.59 19.77
CA GLU A 4 2.59 -3.04 19.65
C GLU A 4 1.28 -3.46 18.98
N TYR A 5 1.35 -4.34 17.99
CA TYR A 5 0.20 -4.77 17.20
C TYR A 5 -0.03 -6.28 17.31
N ALA A 6 -1.28 -6.69 17.47
CA ALA A 6 -1.74 -8.02 17.07
C ALA A 6 -2.03 -8.03 15.56
N ASN A 7 -2.01 -9.20 14.91
CA ASN A 7 -2.29 -9.32 13.48
C ASN A 7 -3.71 -9.79 13.22
N PHE A 8 -4.32 -9.27 12.17
CA PHE A 8 -5.51 -9.81 11.53
C PHE A 8 -5.15 -10.11 10.07
N ASP A 9 -4.94 -11.38 9.77
CA ASP A 9 -4.50 -11.82 8.45
C ASP A 9 -5.69 -12.20 7.61
N LEU A 10 -5.98 -11.35 6.62
CA LEU A 10 -7.08 -11.53 5.70
C LEU A 10 -6.53 -11.93 4.33
N LEU A 11 -6.78 -13.17 3.95
CA LEU A 11 -6.47 -13.73 2.65
C LEU A 11 -7.72 -13.70 1.78
N VAL A 12 -7.60 -13.21 0.53
CA VAL A 12 -8.68 -13.29 -0.46
C VAL A 12 -8.20 -14.12 -1.65
N ASP A 13 -8.94 -15.18 -1.94
CA ASP A 13 -8.62 -16.16 -2.97
C ASP A 13 -9.76 -16.25 -3.99
N ARG A 14 -9.46 -16.83 -5.15
CA ARG A 14 -10.51 -17.32 -6.06
C ARG A 14 -11.23 -18.53 -5.46
N SER A 15 -12.52 -18.64 -5.77
CA SER A 15 -13.37 -19.80 -5.49
C SER A 15 -14.17 -20.16 -6.75
N GLU A 16 -14.84 -21.31 -6.74
CA GLU A 16 -15.61 -21.81 -7.91
C GLU A 16 -16.63 -20.81 -8.45
N SER A 17 -17.18 -19.94 -7.59
CA SER A 17 -18.24 -18.98 -7.94
C SER A 17 -17.83 -17.51 -7.75
N GLY A 18 -16.54 -17.20 -7.69
CA GLY A 18 -16.05 -15.82 -7.50
C GLY A 18 -14.87 -15.76 -6.53
N TYR A 19 -15.02 -15.01 -5.43
CA TYR A 19 -13.94 -14.78 -4.47
C TYR A 19 -14.32 -15.26 -3.08
N LYS A 20 -13.32 -15.52 -2.24
CA LYS A 20 -13.50 -15.97 -0.87
C LYS A 20 -12.51 -15.28 0.05
N ALA A 21 -13.02 -14.64 1.08
CA ALA A 21 -12.25 -14.04 2.16
C ALA A 21 -12.04 -15.07 3.27
N ARG A 22 -10.81 -15.15 3.78
CA ARG A 22 -10.41 -16.07 4.83
C ARG A 22 -9.52 -15.35 5.84
N VAL A 23 -9.96 -15.33 7.08
CA VAL A 23 -9.12 -14.93 8.21
C VAL A 23 -8.26 -16.11 8.59
N THR A 24 -6.95 -16.05 8.31
CA THR A 24 -6.01 -17.15 8.58
C THR A 24 -5.42 -17.07 9.97
N GLU A 25 -5.24 -15.87 10.51
CA GLU A 25 -4.73 -15.60 11.85
C GLU A 25 -5.39 -14.35 12.43
N SER A 26 -5.96 -14.44 13.63
CA SER A 26 -6.44 -13.27 14.37
C SER A 26 -6.61 -13.55 15.86
N PRO A 27 -6.70 -12.51 16.73
CA PRO A 27 -7.04 -12.67 18.14
C PRO A 27 -8.39 -13.35 18.40
N ALA A 28 -9.33 -13.27 17.45
CA ALA A 28 -10.66 -13.85 17.59
C ALA A 28 -10.83 -15.18 16.85
N GLY A 29 -9.74 -15.78 16.36
CA GLY A 29 -9.73 -17.04 15.63
C GLY A 29 -9.77 -16.87 14.12
N GLN A 30 -10.42 -17.80 13.44
CA GLN A 30 -10.49 -17.86 11.97
C GLN A 30 -11.95 -17.72 11.53
N ALA A 31 -12.13 -17.15 10.34
CA ALA A 31 -13.43 -16.97 9.73
C ALA A 31 -13.30 -17.04 8.21
N THR A 32 -14.41 -17.28 7.54
CA THR A 32 -14.43 -17.43 6.10
C THR A 32 -15.78 -17.00 5.56
N ALA A 33 -15.78 -16.27 4.46
CA ALA A 33 -17.01 -15.85 3.79
C ALA A 33 -16.78 -15.69 2.28
N ALA A 34 -17.85 -15.88 1.50
CA ALA A 34 -17.84 -15.56 0.09
C ALA A 34 -17.76 -14.03 -0.09
N VAL A 35 -16.96 -13.60 -1.06
CA VAL A 35 -16.78 -12.20 -1.41
C VAL A 35 -17.57 -11.91 -2.68
N THR A 36 -18.45 -10.92 -2.60
CA THR A 36 -19.24 -10.45 -3.74
C THR A 36 -18.69 -9.12 -4.21
N ILE A 37 -18.29 -9.05 -5.48
CA ILE A 37 -17.93 -7.78 -6.12
C ILE A 37 -19.23 -7.08 -6.52
N SER A 38 -19.58 -6.01 -5.80
CA SER A 38 -20.76 -5.22 -6.11
C SER A 38 -20.53 -4.35 -7.36
N ALA A 39 -21.61 -3.82 -7.94
CA ALA A 39 -21.52 -2.85 -9.03
C ALA A 39 -20.64 -1.64 -8.66
N ALA A 40 -20.77 -1.15 -7.42
CA ALA A 40 -19.93 -0.06 -6.91
C ALA A 40 -18.45 -0.43 -6.90
N VAL A 41 -18.06 -1.63 -6.48
CA VAL A 41 -16.66 -2.07 -6.52
C VAL A 41 -16.16 -2.19 -7.97
N ALA A 42 -17.00 -2.65 -8.90
CA ALA A 42 -16.67 -2.71 -10.31
C ALA A 42 -16.47 -1.30 -10.93
N GLU A 43 -17.28 -0.32 -10.54
CA GLU A 43 -17.13 1.09 -10.94
C GLU A 43 -15.81 1.68 -10.42
N ILE A 44 -15.45 1.41 -9.17
CA ILE A 44 -14.16 1.80 -8.59
C ILE A 44 -13.03 1.22 -9.42
N GLN A 45 -13.09 -0.07 -9.74
CA GLN A 45 -12.06 -0.75 -10.52
C GLN A 45 -11.91 -0.12 -11.92
N ALA A 46 -13.03 0.23 -12.56
CA ALA A 46 -13.04 0.88 -13.86
C ALA A 46 -12.44 2.29 -13.80
N ALA A 47 -12.76 3.07 -12.77
CA ALA A 47 -12.19 4.40 -12.56
C ALA A 47 -10.67 4.33 -12.32
N VAL A 48 -10.21 3.38 -11.49
CA VAL A 48 -8.78 3.14 -11.27
C VAL A 48 -8.07 2.82 -12.57
N ALA A 49 -8.65 1.94 -13.41
CA ALA A 49 -8.08 1.56 -14.69
C ALA A 49 -8.00 2.71 -15.70
N GLN A 50 -8.85 3.74 -15.55
CA GLN A 50 -8.86 4.94 -16.40
C GLN A 50 -7.89 6.04 -15.91
N GLY A 51 -7.13 5.80 -14.84
CA GLY A 51 -6.17 6.76 -14.32
C GLY A 51 -6.81 7.86 -13.46
N TRP A 52 -7.69 7.45 -12.55
CA TRP A 52 -8.25 8.35 -11.53
C TRP A 52 -7.18 9.07 -10.69
N ALA A 53 -7.50 10.27 -10.19
CA ALA A 53 -6.73 10.95 -9.16
C ALA A 53 -7.55 11.01 -7.86
N ALA A 54 -7.01 10.43 -6.78
CA ALA A 54 -7.64 10.42 -5.46
C ALA A 54 -7.96 11.84 -4.92
N THR A 55 -7.20 12.85 -5.35
CA THR A 55 -7.39 14.26 -4.97
C THR A 55 -8.66 14.89 -5.52
N ASP A 56 -9.23 14.31 -6.57
CA ASP A 56 -10.38 14.88 -7.27
C ASP A 56 -11.71 14.40 -6.68
N LEU A 57 -11.65 13.51 -5.68
CA LEU A 57 -12.83 12.93 -5.06
C LEU A 57 -13.32 13.76 -3.87
N GLU A 58 -14.61 14.09 -3.89
CA GLU A 58 -15.30 14.64 -2.74
C GLU A 58 -15.31 13.64 -1.57
N GLN A 59 -15.31 14.17 -0.34
CA GLN A 59 -15.28 13.35 0.88
C GLN A 59 -16.47 12.35 0.96
N ALA A 60 -17.63 12.74 0.43
CA ALA A 60 -18.81 11.87 0.37
C ALA A 60 -18.53 10.64 -0.51
N THR A 61 -17.99 10.86 -1.71
CA THR A 61 -17.60 9.80 -2.65
C THR A 61 -16.54 8.88 -2.06
N VAL A 62 -15.52 9.43 -1.39
CA VAL A 62 -14.49 8.61 -0.72
C VAL A 62 -15.10 7.69 0.34
N LYS A 63 -16.08 8.18 1.10
CA LYS A 63 -16.78 7.39 2.13
C LYS A 63 -17.72 6.34 1.53
N GLU A 64 -18.40 6.65 0.43
CA GLU A 64 -19.23 5.70 -0.31
C GLU A 64 -18.37 4.57 -0.90
N TRP A 65 -17.28 4.93 -1.59
CA TRP A 65 -16.30 3.98 -2.12
C TRP A 65 -15.73 3.11 -0.99
N GLY A 66 -15.32 3.76 0.09
CA GLY A 66 -14.80 3.10 1.27
C GLY A 66 -15.76 2.09 1.89
N THR A 67 -17.06 2.40 1.88
CA THR A 67 -18.11 1.51 2.39
C THR A 67 -18.28 0.30 1.49
N ALA A 68 -18.25 0.49 0.17
CA ALA A 68 -18.31 -0.60 -0.80
C ALA A 68 -17.09 -1.53 -0.69
N LEU A 69 -15.89 -0.97 -0.55
CA LEU A 69 -14.64 -1.72 -0.37
C LEU A 69 -14.63 -2.47 0.97
N TYR A 70 -15.15 -1.87 2.04
CA TYR A 70 -15.29 -2.53 3.33
C TYR A 70 -16.19 -3.76 3.25
N ALA A 71 -17.36 -3.64 2.60
CA ALA A 71 -18.29 -4.74 2.42
C ALA A 71 -17.69 -5.90 1.61
N ALA A 72 -16.82 -5.59 0.64
CA ALA A 72 -16.10 -6.60 -0.14
C ALA A 72 -15.05 -7.36 0.70
N LEU A 73 -14.30 -6.68 1.57
CA LEU A 73 -13.25 -7.30 2.37
C LEU A 73 -13.78 -8.05 3.60
N PHE A 74 -14.82 -7.54 4.24
CA PHE A 74 -15.33 -8.07 5.51
C PHE A 74 -16.79 -8.55 5.39
N PRO A 75 -17.10 -9.56 4.55
CA PRO A 75 -18.44 -10.10 4.48
C PRO A 75 -18.74 -11.04 5.66
N GLY A 76 -19.96 -10.95 6.21
CA GLY A 76 -20.51 -11.92 7.16
C GLY A 76 -19.62 -12.22 8.38
N GLU A 77 -19.26 -13.49 8.58
CA GLU A 77 -18.44 -13.93 9.72
C GLU A 77 -17.05 -13.29 9.75
N VAL A 78 -16.52 -12.84 8.61
CA VAL A 78 -15.24 -12.14 8.56
C VAL A 78 -15.32 -10.78 9.26
N GLU A 79 -16.43 -10.03 9.11
CA GLU A 79 -16.66 -8.79 9.87
C GLU A 79 -16.85 -9.06 11.36
N THR A 80 -17.60 -10.11 11.72
CA THR A 80 -17.74 -10.51 13.13
C THR A 80 -16.38 -10.83 13.75
N CYS A 81 -15.52 -11.54 13.01
CA CYS A 81 -14.16 -11.84 13.43
C CYS A 81 -13.28 -10.58 13.57
N LEU A 82 -13.39 -9.63 12.63
CA LEU A 82 -12.69 -8.35 12.69
C LEU A 82 -13.08 -7.57 13.95
N ARG A 83 -14.38 -7.40 14.21
CA ARG A 83 -14.88 -6.64 15.37
C ARG A 83 -14.40 -7.26 16.69
N ARG A 84 -14.53 -8.57 16.84
CA ARG A 84 -14.03 -9.29 18.03
C ARG A 84 -12.52 -9.17 18.20
N SER A 85 -11.77 -9.15 17.09
CA SER A 85 -10.32 -8.97 17.11
C SER A 85 -9.91 -7.56 17.51
N LEU A 86 -10.66 -6.54 17.09
CA LEU A 86 -10.46 -5.16 17.51
C LEU A 86 -10.68 -5.04 19.02
N ASP A 87 -11.80 -5.57 19.53
CA ASP A 87 -12.12 -5.54 20.97
C ASP A 87 -11.08 -6.31 21.81
N ALA A 88 -10.55 -7.41 21.27
CA ALA A 88 -9.51 -8.19 21.94
C ALA A 88 -8.17 -7.45 21.98
N ALA A 89 -7.76 -6.82 20.88
CA ALA A 89 -6.53 -6.03 20.81
C ALA A 89 -6.60 -4.82 21.74
N GLU A 90 -7.73 -4.10 21.75
CA GLU A 90 -7.94 -2.96 22.62
C GLU A 90 -7.85 -3.34 24.11
N ARG A 91 -8.50 -4.43 24.53
CA ARG A 91 -8.40 -4.95 25.91
C ARG A 91 -6.98 -5.34 26.31
N ALA A 92 -6.16 -5.75 25.34
CA ALA A 92 -4.75 -6.07 25.55
C ALA A 92 -3.82 -4.83 25.48
N GLY A 93 -4.37 -3.63 25.29
CA GLY A 93 -3.58 -2.40 25.13
C GLY A 93 -2.76 -2.34 23.84
N ARG A 94 -3.17 -3.08 22.81
CA ARG A 94 -2.46 -3.22 21.52
C ARG A 94 -3.32 -2.68 20.38
N GLY A 95 -2.67 -2.31 19.27
CA GLY A 95 -3.38 -2.12 18.00
C GLY A 95 -3.67 -3.44 17.29
N LEU A 96 -4.54 -3.43 16.28
CA LEU A 96 -4.80 -4.57 15.39
C LEU A 96 -4.33 -4.23 13.97
N ARG A 97 -3.18 -4.77 13.55
CA ARG A 97 -2.70 -4.61 12.18
C ARG A 97 -3.44 -5.57 11.24
N ILE A 98 -4.16 -5.03 10.28
CA ILE A 98 -4.86 -5.78 9.25
C ILE A 98 -3.92 -6.01 8.07
N ARG A 99 -3.57 -7.26 7.79
CA ARG A 99 -2.70 -7.66 6.68
C ARG A 99 -3.54 -8.26 5.56
N LEU A 100 -3.68 -7.51 4.46
CA LEU A 100 -4.39 -7.97 3.27
C LEU A 100 -3.45 -8.79 2.38
N ARG A 101 -3.78 -10.05 2.16
CA ARG A 101 -3.08 -10.96 1.25
C ARG A 101 -3.94 -11.15 -0.01
N LEU A 102 -3.47 -10.58 -1.12
CA LEU A 102 -4.23 -10.48 -2.38
C LEU A 102 -3.42 -11.03 -3.57
N ALA A 103 -2.37 -11.82 -3.31
CA ALA A 103 -1.40 -12.25 -4.32
C ALA A 103 -2.06 -13.06 -5.47
N ASP A 104 -3.04 -13.89 -5.16
CA ASP A 104 -3.73 -14.75 -6.13
C ASP A 104 -4.92 -14.07 -6.83
N VAL A 105 -5.19 -12.80 -6.52
CA VAL A 105 -6.29 -11.99 -7.06
C VAL A 105 -5.79 -10.60 -7.47
N PRO A 106 -4.86 -10.51 -8.44
CA PRO A 106 -4.21 -9.24 -8.82
C PRO A 106 -5.19 -8.16 -9.27
N GLU A 107 -6.33 -8.53 -9.85
CA GLU A 107 -7.42 -7.61 -10.20
C GLU A 107 -8.04 -6.91 -8.99
N LEU A 108 -8.03 -7.54 -7.81
CA LEU A 108 -8.48 -6.93 -6.56
C LEU A 108 -7.35 -6.17 -5.88
N ALA A 109 -6.09 -6.50 -6.15
CA ALA A 109 -4.94 -5.80 -5.56
C ALA A 109 -4.85 -4.33 -5.99
N THR A 110 -5.38 -3.99 -7.18
CA THR A 110 -5.39 -2.63 -7.75
C THR A 110 -6.40 -1.69 -7.08
N LEU A 111 -7.42 -2.22 -6.39
CA LEU A 111 -8.43 -1.42 -5.71
C LEU A 111 -7.81 -0.62 -4.56
N PRO A 112 -8.31 0.61 -4.27
CA PRO A 112 -7.74 1.51 -3.28
C PRO A 112 -8.16 1.16 -1.85
N TRP A 113 -7.64 0.05 -1.33
CA TRP A 113 -7.98 -0.45 0.01
C TRP A 113 -7.69 0.53 1.16
N GLU A 114 -6.87 1.54 0.92
CA GLU A 114 -6.67 2.68 1.82
C GLU A 114 -7.97 3.45 2.14
N PHE A 115 -8.97 3.38 1.26
CA PHE A 115 -10.26 4.05 1.44
C PHE A 115 -11.25 3.25 2.26
N VAL A 116 -10.92 2.02 2.67
CA VAL A 116 -11.82 1.15 3.43
C VAL A 116 -12.38 1.88 4.66
N TYR A 117 -13.68 2.17 4.59
CA TYR A 117 -14.45 2.87 5.61
C TYR A 117 -15.35 1.86 6.31
N ALA A 118 -15.15 1.67 7.61
CA ALA A 118 -15.94 0.77 8.44
C ALA A 118 -17.16 1.53 8.99
N PRO A 119 -18.40 1.29 8.49
CA PRO A 119 -19.56 2.08 8.87
C PRO A 119 -19.93 1.92 10.35
N ALA A 120 -19.85 0.69 10.86
CA ALA A 120 -20.12 0.38 12.26
C ALA A 120 -19.16 1.09 13.23
N LEU A 121 -17.94 1.41 12.79
CA LEU A 121 -16.93 2.13 13.58
C LEU A 121 -16.86 3.62 13.23
N SER A 122 -17.64 4.05 12.23
CA SER A 122 -17.63 5.40 11.67
C SER A 122 -16.23 5.97 11.38
N ARG A 123 -15.34 5.14 10.83
CA ARG A 123 -13.94 5.54 10.55
C ARG A 123 -13.33 4.82 9.37
N PHE A 124 -12.34 5.45 8.75
CA PHE A 124 -11.41 4.80 7.82
C PHE A 124 -10.43 3.92 8.59
N LEU A 125 -10.29 2.66 8.19
CA LEU A 125 -9.39 1.73 8.88
C LEU A 125 -7.92 2.16 8.69
N ALA A 126 -7.53 2.53 7.47
CA ALA A 126 -6.16 2.91 7.14
C ALA A 126 -5.68 4.20 7.83
N LEU A 127 -6.59 5.13 8.17
CA LEU A 127 -6.26 6.37 8.88
C LEU A 127 -6.10 6.20 10.40
N SER A 128 -6.50 5.05 10.92
CA SER A 128 -6.42 4.76 12.35
C SER A 128 -5.07 4.13 12.71
N ARG A 129 -4.32 4.77 13.60
CA ARG A 129 -3.09 4.19 14.17
C ARG A 129 -3.34 2.90 14.94
N GLN A 130 -4.58 2.67 15.39
CA GLN A 130 -4.99 1.46 16.10
C GLN A 130 -5.30 0.30 15.16
N SER A 131 -5.59 0.56 13.88
CA SER A 131 -6.01 -0.47 12.93
C SER A 131 -5.33 -0.33 11.56
N PRO A 132 -3.98 -0.27 11.49
CA PRO A 132 -3.31 -0.05 10.22
C PRO A 132 -3.64 -1.18 9.24
N LEU A 133 -4.05 -0.79 8.04
CA LEU A 133 -4.34 -1.69 6.94
C LEU A 133 -3.15 -1.70 5.99
N VAL A 134 -2.53 -2.87 5.80
CA VAL A 134 -1.32 -3.02 4.97
C VAL A 134 -1.52 -4.12 3.94
N ARG A 135 -1.02 -3.89 2.72
CA ARG A 135 -0.87 -4.96 1.72
C ARG A 135 0.30 -5.84 2.14
N TYR A 136 0.07 -7.14 2.29
CA TYR A 136 1.08 -8.13 2.64
C TYR A 136 1.41 -8.95 1.39
N MET A 137 2.67 -8.86 0.96
CA MET A 137 3.21 -9.70 -0.09
C MET A 137 3.90 -10.89 0.55
N GLU A 138 3.47 -12.11 0.20
CA GLU A 138 4.18 -13.33 0.57
C GLU A 138 5.45 -13.43 -0.26
N LEU A 139 6.55 -12.89 0.27
CA LEU A 139 7.87 -13.16 -0.26
C LEU A 139 8.29 -14.54 0.26
N GLY A 140 8.65 -15.45 -0.65
CA GLY A 140 9.09 -16.82 -0.31
C GLY A 140 10.40 -16.88 0.49
N GLU A 141 11.05 -15.74 0.70
CA GLU A 141 12.23 -15.58 1.54
C GLU A 141 11.90 -14.72 2.75
N ALA A 142 12.46 -15.07 3.91
CA ALA A 142 12.45 -14.18 5.08
C ALA A 142 12.94 -12.81 4.62
N GLN A 143 12.16 -11.75 4.91
CA GLN A 143 12.51 -10.38 4.54
C GLN A 143 13.97 -10.15 4.93
N PRO A 144 14.91 -10.01 3.96
CA PRO A 144 16.28 -9.74 4.31
C PRO A 144 16.20 -8.45 5.13
N SER A 145 16.73 -8.46 6.36
CA SER A 145 17.14 -7.20 6.94
C SER A 145 18.02 -6.57 5.88
N LEU A 146 17.62 -5.43 5.31
CA LEU A 146 18.41 -4.71 4.32
C LEU A 146 19.61 -4.14 5.08
N LEU A 147 20.53 -5.02 5.46
CA LEU A 147 21.84 -4.72 6.02
C LEU A 147 22.67 -4.26 4.83
N VAL A 148 22.38 -3.04 4.38
CA VAL A 148 23.20 -2.39 3.38
C VAL A 148 24.39 -1.80 4.11
N ASP A 149 25.58 -2.28 3.77
CA ASP A 149 26.81 -1.62 4.17
C ASP A 149 26.87 -0.25 3.48
N PRO A 150 27.03 0.86 4.23
CA PRO A 150 27.16 2.17 3.62
C PRO A 150 28.32 2.24 2.62
N PRO A 151 28.22 3.07 1.57
CA PRO A 151 27.14 4.02 1.32
C PRO A 151 25.87 3.41 0.72
N LEU A 152 24.72 3.90 1.16
CA LEU A 152 23.43 3.61 0.54
C LEU A 152 23.35 4.28 -0.83
N ALA A 153 23.47 3.50 -1.89
CA ALA A 153 23.28 3.95 -3.27
C ALA A 153 21.81 4.25 -3.61
N VAL A 154 21.52 5.54 -3.84
CA VAL A 154 20.22 6.08 -4.23
C VAL A 154 20.28 6.52 -5.69
N LEU A 155 19.41 5.96 -6.54
CA LEU A 155 19.22 6.38 -7.93
C LEU A 155 17.91 7.17 -8.03
N CYS A 156 17.99 8.42 -8.49
CA CYS A 156 16.84 9.28 -8.77
C CYS A 156 16.50 9.27 -10.26
N VAL A 157 15.23 8.99 -10.59
CA VAL A 157 14.68 9.06 -11.94
C VAL A 157 13.69 10.22 -11.98
N LEU A 158 14.00 11.24 -12.77
CA LEU A 158 13.17 12.44 -12.90
C LEU A 158 12.45 12.41 -14.25
N SER A 159 11.19 12.02 -14.24
CA SER A 159 10.31 12.06 -15.40
C SER A 159 9.60 13.41 -15.44
N ASP A 160 9.91 14.21 -16.46
CA ASP A 160 9.24 15.49 -16.73
C ASP A 160 8.67 15.46 -18.17
N PRO A 161 7.50 14.84 -18.36
CA PRO A 161 6.88 14.73 -19.68
C PRO A 161 6.57 16.12 -20.26
N THR A 162 6.93 16.33 -21.53
CA THR A 162 6.82 17.64 -22.19
C THR A 162 5.39 17.99 -22.61
N ASP A 163 4.51 17.00 -22.66
CA ASP A 163 3.09 17.09 -23.01
C ASP A 163 2.18 17.35 -21.81
N LEU A 164 2.74 17.44 -20.59
CA LEU A 164 2.01 17.79 -19.38
C LEU A 164 2.01 19.31 -19.16
N SER A 165 0.85 19.86 -18.77
CA SER A 165 0.68 21.26 -18.40
C SER A 165 -0.21 21.40 -17.16
N PRO A 166 0.24 22.07 -16.08
CA PRO A 166 1.56 22.68 -15.91
C PRO A 166 2.68 21.63 -15.86
N ARG A 167 3.91 22.05 -16.16
CA ARG A 167 5.09 21.19 -16.05
C ARG A 167 5.36 20.82 -14.59
N LEU A 168 6.00 19.68 -14.38
CA LEU A 168 6.43 19.25 -13.05
C LEU A 168 7.67 20.02 -12.61
N GLU A 169 7.75 20.39 -11.33
CA GLU A 169 8.91 21.08 -10.77
C GLU A 169 10.02 20.09 -10.36
N VAL A 170 10.38 19.16 -11.24
CA VAL A 170 11.27 18.04 -10.91
C VAL A 170 12.67 18.50 -10.44
N GLU A 171 13.13 19.66 -10.91
CA GLU A 171 14.42 20.23 -10.48
C GLU A 171 14.37 20.77 -9.04
N ASN A 172 13.21 21.29 -8.61
CA ASN A 172 13.03 21.73 -7.22
C ASN A 172 13.01 20.52 -6.28
N GLU A 173 12.36 19.42 -6.68
CA GLU A 173 12.38 18.15 -5.94
C GLU A 173 13.79 17.56 -5.87
N TRP A 174 14.52 17.55 -7.00
CA TRP A 174 15.91 17.09 -7.04
C TRP A 174 16.81 17.88 -6.09
N ARG A 175 16.71 19.22 -6.11
CA ARG A 175 17.46 20.07 -5.18
C ARG A 175 17.09 19.77 -3.72
N SER A 176 15.81 19.59 -3.43
CA SER A 176 15.33 19.27 -2.08
C SER A 176 15.92 17.95 -1.57
N ILE A 177 16.03 16.94 -2.43
CA ILE A 177 16.67 15.66 -2.11
C ILE A 177 18.17 15.84 -1.88
N GLN A 178 18.85 16.59 -2.75
CA GLN A 178 20.29 16.87 -2.60
C GLN A 178 20.57 17.58 -1.27
N ASP A 179 19.80 18.61 -0.93
CA ASP A 179 19.97 19.39 0.30
C ASP A 179 19.69 18.53 1.54
N ALA A 180 18.62 17.74 1.53
CA ALA A 180 18.26 16.85 2.63
C ALA A 180 19.30 15.74 2.88
N LEU A 181 19.91 15.22 1.81
CA LEU A 181 20.89 14.13 1.88
C LEU A 181 22.34 14.62 1.95
N ALA A 182 22.62 15.91 1.76
CA ALA A 182 23.98 16.46 1.73
C ALA A 182 24.85 16.06 2.94
N PRO A 183 24.36 16.08 4.20
CA PRO A 183 25.15 15.65 5.35
C PRO A 183 25.54 14.16 5.28
N LEU A 184 24.65 13.31 4.75
CA LEU A 184 24.88 11.87 4.62
C LEU A 184 25.82 11.55 3.46
N VAL A 185 25.74 12.31 2.37
CA VAL A 185 26.68 12.23 1.25
C VAL A 185 28.07 12.66 1.71
N ALA A 186 28.18 13.78 2.43
CA ALA A 186 29.45 14.26 2.97
C ALA A 186 30.10 13.27 3.96
N ALA A 187 29.27 12.55 4.73
CA ALA A 187 29.74 11.50 5.64
C ALA A 187 30.02 10.15 4.95
N GLY A 188 29.92 10.06 3.61
CA GLY A 188 30.11 8.81 2.87
C GLY A 188 29.07 7.72 3.19
N ARG A 189 27.91 8.11 3.72
CA ARG A 189 26.82 7.20 4.11
C ARG A 189 25.79 6.97 3.02
N VAL A 190 25.72 7.87 2.05
CA VAL A 190 24.80 7.83 0.90
C VAL A 190 25.55 8.24 -0.35
N THR A 191 25.26 7.60 -1.48
CA THR A 191 25.62 8.12 -2.80
C THR A 191 24.35 8.41 -3.57
N LEU A 192 24.26 9.60 -4.16
CA LEU A 192 23.09 10.04 -4.90
C LEU A 192 23.45 10.20 -6.39
N GLU A 193 22.75 9.46 -7.25
CA GLU A 193 22.93 9.54 -8.71
C GLU A 193 21.59 9.88 -9.37
N ARG A 194 21.60 10.83 -10.30
CA ARG A 194 20.46 11.11 -11.17
C ARG A 194 20.60 10.31 -12.46
N LEU A 195 19.56 9.59 -12.86
CA LEU A 195 19.53 8.90 -14.14
C LEU A 195 19.52 9.94 -15.27
N PRO A 196 20.54 9.96 -16.18
CA PRO A 196 20.66 11.02 -17.18
C PRO A 196 19.50 11.04 -18.18
N ALA A 197 19.02 9.87 -18.56
CA ALA A 197 17.87 9.69 -19.44
C ALA A 197 16.77 8.96 -18.66
N PRO A 198 15.66 9.62 -18.28
CA PRO A 198 14.59 9.04 -17.46
C PRO A 198 13.68 8.14 -18.31
N THR A 199 14.27 7.13 -18.96
CA THR A 199 13.56 6.14 -19.77
C THR A 199 13.67 4.76 -19.15
N LEU A 200 12.67 3.90 -19.38
CA LEU A 200 12.68 2.53 -18.88
C LEU A 200 13.91 1.75 -19.36
N THR A 201 14.29 1.92 -20.64
CA THR A 201 15.47 1.28 -21.22
C THR A 201 16.77 1.70 -20.53
N ALA A 202 16.94 3.00 -20.26
CA ALA A 202 18.11 3.51 -19.56
C ALA A 202 18.15 3.05 -18.10
N LEU A 203 17.00 3.04 -17.42
CA LEU A 203 16.88 2.52 -16.06
C LEU A 203 17.28 1.04 -15.99
N GLN A 204 16.73 0.20 -16.88
CA GLN A 204 17.09 -1.22 -16.94
C GLN A 204 18.57 -1.42 -17.24
N ALA A 205 19.15 -0.66 -18.17
CA ALA A 205 20.58 -0.73 -18.46
C ALA A 205 21.45 -0.32 -17.27
N HIS A 206 21.01 0.66 -16.49
CA HIS A 206 21.69 1.12 -15.28
C HIS A 206 21.64 0.06 -14.18
N LEU A 207 20.46 -0.45 -13.83
CA LEU A 207 20.25 -1.44 -12.76
C LEU A 207 20.99 -2.77 -13.02
N ARG A 208 21.28 -3.09 -14.28
CA ARG A 208 22.11 -4.27 -14.64
C ARG A 208 23.61 -4.06 -14.41
N ARG A 209 24.07 -2.81 -14.34
CA ARG A 209 25.51 -2.47 -14.28
C ARG A 209 25.96 -1.99 -12.91
N LYS A 210 25.09 -1.30 -12.18
CA LYS A 210 25.38 -0.74 -10.86
C LYS A 210 24.38 -1.26 -9.84
N ASN A 211 24.87 -1.52 -8.64
CA ASN A 211 24.00 -1.85 -7.52
C ASN A 211 23.27 -0.58 -7.04
N VAL A 212 21.96 -0.68 -6.89
CA VAL A 212 21.09 0.41 -6.41
C VAL A 212 20.29 -0.14 -5.24
N HIS A 213 20.36 0.53 -4.10
CA HIS A 213 19.63 0.13 -2.90
C HIS A 213 18.27 0.83 -2.79
N VAL A 214 18.19 2.07 -3.30
CA VAL A 214 16.96 2.86 -3.32
C VAL A 214 16.77 3.43 -4.72
N LEU A 215 15.61 3.16 -5.32
CA LEU A 215 15.15 3.85 -6.51
C LEU A 215 14.13 4.90 -6.07
N HIS A 216 14.39 6.18 -6.38
CA HIS A 216 13.47 7.28 -6.12
C HIS A 216 12.98 7.83 -7.47
N PHE A 217 11.66 7.81 -7.69
CA PHE A 217 11.04 8.29 -8.92
C PHE A 217 10.28 9.58 -8.63
N ILE A 218 10.53 10.59 -9.47
CA ILE A 218 9.83 11.87 -9.51
C ILE A 218 9.13 11.93 -10.86
N GLY A 219 7.82 12.18 -10.90
CA GLY A 219 7.06 12.25 -12.15
C GLY A 219 5.55 12.28 -11.95
#